data_AF-A0A8J7DPS4-F1
#
_entry.id   AF-A0A8J7DPS4-F1
#
_cell.length_a   1.000
_cell.length_b   1.000
_cell.length_c   1.000
_cell.angle_alpha   90.00
_cell.angle_beta   90.00
_cell.angle_gamma   90.00
#
_symmetry.space_group_name_H-M   'P 1'
#
loop_
_entity.id
_entity.type
_entity.pdbx_description
1 polymer ?
#
loop_
_entity_poly.entity_id
_entity_poly.type
_entity_poly.pdbx_seq_one_letter_code
_entity_poly.pdbx_strand_id
1 'polypeptide(L)' 'MSRAIIDQIVEQLKVMPQPMQQQVLQFARELGQSKIQGIPGKDLLKFAGTLPPDDLALMKAAIEQDW' A
#
# COMPACT_ATOMS: atom_id res chain seq x y z
N MET A 1 15.61 4.88 -12.52
CA MET A 1 15.76 5.80 -11.37
C MET A 1 15.34 7.19 -11.81
N SER A 2 14.22 7.71 -11.31
CA SER A 2 13.81 9.08 -11.60
C SER A 2 14.59 10.04 -10.70
N ARG A 3 15.59 10.71 -11.26
CA ARG A 3 16.47 11.63 -10.51
C ARG A 3 15.67 12.71 -9.74
N ALA A 4 14.59 13.20 -10.35
CA ALA A 4 13.67 14.16 -9.74
C ALA A 4 13.04 13.70 -8.42
N ILE A 5 12.74 12.39 -8.25
CA ILE A 5 12.13 11.88 -7.01
C ILE A 5 13.17 11.80 -5.89
N ILE A 6 14.38 11.36 -6.22
CA ILE A 6 15.48 11.27 -5.25
C ILE A 6 15.80 12.66 -4.68
N ASP A 7 15.92 13.66 -5.56
CA ASP A 7 16.26 15.02 -5.15
C ASP A 7 15.16 15.62 -4.25
N GLN A 8 13.88 15.42 -4.56
CA GLN A 8 12.76 15.86 -3.72
C GLN A 8 12.78 15.21 -2.32
N ILE A 9 13.05 13.90 -2.25
CA ILE A 9 13.16 13.19 -0.97
C ILE A 9 14.31 13.76 -0.14
N VAL A 10 15.45 14.06 -0.76
CA VAL A 10 16.61 14.65 -0.09
C VAL A 10 16.28 16.04 0.46
N GLU A 11 15.60 16.90 -0.31
CA GLU A 11 15.20 18.23 0.17
C GLU A 11 14.23 18.14 1.37
N GLN A 12 13.27 17.21 1.33
CA GLN A 12 12.34 17.02 2.46
C GLN A 12 13.04 16.50 3.72
N LEU A 13 14.06 15.65 3.57
CA LEU A 13 14.84 15.14 4.70
C LEU A 13 15.66 16.23 5.39
N LYS A 14 16.18 17.21 4.64
CA LYS A 14 17.00 18.29 5.21
C LYS A 14 16.27 19.12 6.27
N VAL A 15 14.96 19.33 6.11
CA VAL A 15 14.14 20.13 7.04
C VAL A 15 13.52 19.30 8.16
N MET A 16 13.69 17.97 8.13
CA MET A 16 13.06 17.03 9.03
C MET A 16 13.88 16.86 10.33
N PRO A 17 13.25 16.74 11.50
CA PRO A 17 13.94 16.38 12.74
C PRO A 17 14.63 15.01 12.64
N GLN A 18 15.77 14.87 13.31
CA GLN A 18 16.60 13.65 13.26
C GLN A 18 15.82 12.33 13.56
N PRO A 19 14.86 12.26 14.50
CA PRO A 19 14.08 11.05 14.73
C PRO A 19 13.23 10.63 13.52
N MET A 20 12.64 11.60 12.82
CA MET A 20 11.84 11.33 11.62
C MET A 20 12.75 10.94 10.44
N GLN A 21 13.95 11.53 10.32
CA GLN A 21 14.93 11.10 9.32
C GLN A 21 15.32 9.62 9.51
N GLN A 22 15.49 9.18 10.77
CA GLN A 22 15.75 7.77 11.09
C GLN A 22 14.59 6.86 10.68
N GLN A 23 13.34 7.29 10.90
CA GLN A 23 12.16 6.55 10.46
C GLN A 23 12.11 6.40 8.93
N VAL A 24 12.39 7.46 8.18
CA VAL A 24 12.44 7.39 6.70
C VAL A 24 13.54 6.44 6.24
N LEU A 25 14.72 6.48 6.86
CA LEU A 25 15.81 5.57 6.54
C LEU A 25 15.43 4.10 6.81
N GLN A 26 14.77 3.82 7.92
CA GLN A 26 14.29 2.48 8.25
C GLN A 26 13.25 2.01 7.22
N PHE A 27 12.27 2.85 6.91
CA PHE A 27 11.24 2.56 5.91
C PHE A 27 11.84 2.27 4.53
N ALA A 28 12.80 3.08 4.07
CA ALA A 28 13.44 2.88 2.77
C ALA A 28 14.20 1.54 2.69
N ARG A 29 14.83 1.11 3.79
CA ARG A 29 15.50 -0.21 3.88
C ARG A 29 14.49 -1.34 3.79
N GLU A 30 13.40 -1.25 4.54
CA GLU A 30 12.32 -2.25 4.53
C GLU A 30 11.65 -2.32 3.16
N LEU A 31 11.40 -1.17 2.52
CA LEU A 31 10.79 -1.09 1.20
C LEU A 31 11.67 -1.77 0.13
N GLY A 32 12.98 -1.54 0.15
CA GLY A 32 13.92 -2.18 -0.77
C GLY A 32 14.09 -3.68 -0.56
N GLN A 33 13.79 -4.17 0.64
CA GLN A 33 13.81 -5.60 1.00
C GLN A 33 12.43 -6.26 0.87
N SER A 34 11.36 -5.47 0.77
CA SER A 34 10.01 -5.99 0.71
C SER A 34 9.84 -6.76 -0.60
N LYS A 35 9.81 -8.10 -0.47
CA LYS A 35 9.25 -8.96 -1.49
C LYS A 35 7.79 -8.56 -1.72
N ILE A 36 7.22 -8.93 -2.87
CA ILE A 36 5.77 -8.85 -3.06
C ILE A 36 5.11 -9.59 -1.88
N GLN A 37 4.47 -8.83 -0.99
CA GLN A 37 3.72 -9.37 0.12
C GLN A 37 2.28 -9.54 -0.33
N GLY A 38 1.71 -10.72 -0.11
CA GLY A 38 0.36 -11.05 -0.52
C GLY A 38 0.18 -12.54 -0.68
N ILE A 39 -1.08 -12.97 -0.71
CA ILE A 39 -1.43 -14.34 -1.06
C ILE A 39 -1.45 -14.44 -2.58
N PRO A 40 -0.73 -15.39 -3.20
CA PRO A 40 -0.81 -15.60 -4.65
C PRO A 40 -2.26 -15.70 -5.12
N GLY A 41 -2.63 -15.02 -6.20
CA GLY A 41 -4.02 -14.98 -6.66
C GLY A 41 -4.62 -16.38 -6.93
N LYS A 42 -3.78 -17.34 -7.34
CA LYS A 42 -4.16 -18.75 -7.49
C LYS A 42 -4.70 -19.37 -6.19
N ASP A 43 -4.18 -18.95 -5.03
CA ASP A 43 -4.57 -19.48 -3.72
C ASP A 43 -5.85 -18.79 -3.20
N LEU A 44 -6.27 -17.69 -3.84
CA LEU A 44 -7.52 -17.00 -3.55
C LEU A 44 -8.72 -17.59 -4.31
N LEU A 45 -8.49 -18.43 -5.32
CA LEU A 45 -9.57 -19.03 -6.13
C LEU A 45 -10.57 -19.83 -5.31
N LYS A 46 -10.15 -20.38 -4.16
CA LYS A 46 -11.04 -21.05 -3.20
C LYS A 46 -12.13 -20.17 -2.62
N PHE A 47 -12.01 -18.85 -2.73
CA PHE A 47 -13.00 -17.86 -2.30
C PHE A 47 -13.87 -17.36 -3.46
N ALA A 48 -13.62 -17.78 -4.71
CA ALA A 48 -14.44 -17.37 -5.83
C ALA A 48 -15.86 -17.93 -5.67
N GLY A 49 -16.86 -17.04 -5.69
CA GLY A 49 -18.27 -17.42 -5.53
C GLY A 49 -18.68 -17.80 -4.10
N THR A 50 -17.84 -17.59 -3.08
CA THR A 50 -18.23 -17.87 -1.68
C THR A 50 -19.05 -16.76 -1.06
N LEU A 51 -19.15 -15.59 -1.70
CA LEU A 51 -19.99 -14.49 -1.23
C LEU A 51 -21.45 -14.72 -1.64
N PRO A 52 -22.40 -14.74 -0.69
CA PRO A 52 -23.83 -14.74 -0.98
C PRO A 52 -24.23 -13.53 -1.85
N PRO A 53 -25.25 -13.67 -2.73
CA PRO A 53 -25.75 -12.56 -3.54
C PRO A 53 -26.20 -11.34 -2.72
N ASP A 54 -26.76 -11.56 -1.54
CA ASP A 54 -27.24 -10.48 -0.66
C ASP A 54 -26.07 -9.64 -0.13
N ASP A 55 -24.96 -10.29 0.24
CA ASP A 55 -23.73 -9.60 0.68
C ASP A 55 -23.14 -8.78 -0.48
N LEU A 56 -23.19 -9.29 -1.71
CA LEU A 56 -22.75 -8.54 -2.89
C LEU A 56 -23.61 -7.29 -3.13
N ALA A 57 -24.92 -7.38 -2.93
CA ALA A 57 -25.83 -6.24 -3.06
C ALA A 57 -25.55 -5.16 -2.00
N LEU A 58 -25.28 -5.57 -0.75
CA LEU A 58 -24.89 -4.66 0.34
C LEU A 58 -23.56 -3.96 0.05
N MET A 59 -22.53 -4.71 -0.38
CA MET A 59 -21.23 -4.14 -0.74
C MET A 59 -21.35 -3.13 -1.88
N LYS A 60 -22.14 -3.45 -2.91
CA LYS A 60 -22.39 -2.55 -4.03
C LYS A 60 -23.04 -1.24 -3.57
N ALA A 61 -24.10 -1.33 -2.76
CA ALA A 61 -24.79 -0.15 -2.24
C ALA A 61 -23.87 0.75 -1.40
N ALA A 62 -22.98 0.16 -0.58
CA ALA A 62 -22.02 0.91 0.22
C ALA A 62 -21.00 1.66 -0.65
N ILE A 63 -20.45 1.01 -1.69
CA ILE A 63 -19.51 1.65 -2.62
C ILE A 63 -20.18 2.82 -3.36
N GLU A 64 -21.44 2.66 -3.74
CA GLU A 64 -22.22 3.68 -4.45
C GLU A 64 -22.70 4.83 -3.55
N GLN A 65 -22.70 4.68 -2.22
CA GLN A 65 -23.08 5.73 -1.27
C GLN A 65 -21.91 6.60 -0.80
N ASP A 66 -20.69 6.09 -0.78
CA ASP A 66 -19.49 6.80 -0.28
C ASP A 66 -18.74 7.61 -1.37
N TRP A 67 -19.35 7.81 -2.54
CA TRP A 67 -18.85 8.61 -3.68
C TRP A 67 -19.81 9.75 -4.03
#